data_AF-A0A9D8RWR0-F1
#
_entry.id   AF-A0A9D8RWR0-F1
#
_cell.length_a   1.000
_cell.length_b   1.000
_cell.length_c   1.000
_cell.angle_alpha   90.00
_cell.angle_beta   90.00
_cell.angle_gamma   90.00
#
_symmetry.space_group_name_H-M   'P 1'
#
loop_
_entity.id
_entity.type
_entity.pdbx_description
1 polymer ?
#
loop_
_entity_poly.entity_id
_entity_poly.type
_entity_poly.pdbx_seq_one_letter_code
_entity_poly.pdbx_strand_id
1 'polypeptide(L)'
;IDDTSAITAAEMKSKLRRVNNLGLVVIDYIGLMQTSGNSDNRAQQVGEISRNLKIMAKDFGIPIVCCAQLNRGTESRPGAGKRPTLADLRDSGSIEQDADIVLFLYRDEYYKDISGAQDDSASADSANTAEVIVAKNRHGSVGNVKMGWIGQFTKFRTLENDHEE
;
A
#
# COMPACT_ATOMS: atom_id res chain seq x y z
N ILE A 1 2.93 13.32 15.11
CA ILE A 1 3.90 12.50 14.34
C ILE A 1 4.83 11.89 15.37
N ASP A 2 5.11 10.59 15.28
CA ASP A 2 5.98 9.85 16.19
C ASP A 2 7.09 9.21 15.37
N ASP A 3 8.32 9.68 15.55
CA ASP A 3 9.50 9.29 14.76
C ASP A 3 10.35 8.21 15.45
N THR A 4 9.75 7.48 16.40
CA THR A 4 10.46 6.40 17.10
C THR A 4 10.85 5.31 16.12
N SER A 5 12.16 5.15 15.92
CA SER A 5 12.71 4.07 15.12
C SER A 5 12.40 2.71 15.74
N ALA A 6 12.21 1.70 14.89
CA ALA A 6 12.11 0.31 15.32
C ALA A 6 10.96 -0.01 16.31
N ILE A 7 9.88 0.79 16.31
CA ILE A 7 8.75 0.60 17.23
C ILE A 7 8.03 -0.74 17.00
N THR A 8 7.70 -1.43 18.09
CA THR A 8 6.86 -2.63 18.08
C THR A 8 5.37 -2.26 18.09
N ALA A 9 4.51 -3.17 17.64
CA ALA A 9 3.05 -2.97 17.72
C ALA A 9 2.55 -2.78 19.17
N ALA A 10 3.20 -3.41 20.16
CA ALA A 10 2.86 -3.28 21.57
C ALA A 10 3.20 -1.90 22.15
N GLU A 11 4.37 -1.37 21.80
CA GLU A 11 4.78 -0.01 22.19
C GLU A 11 3.89 1.03 21.53
N MET A 12 3.60 0.87 20.23
CA MET A 12 2.68 1.73 19.50
C MET A 12 1.30 1.73 20.19
N LYS A 13 0.74 0.56 20.51
CA LYS A 13 -0.52 0.44 21.25
C LYS A 13 -0.49 1.17 22.59
N SER A 14 0.61 1.10 23.32
CA SER A 14 0.78 1.77 24.61
C SER A 14 0.78 3.30 24.49
N LYS A 15 1.39 3.83 23.42
CA LYS A 15 1.38 5.27 23.11
C LYS A 15 0.01 5.73 22.63
N LEU A 16 -0.62 4.99 21.72
CA LEU A 16 -1.93 5.31 21.16
C LEU A 16 -3.03 5.41 22.23
N ARG A 17 -2.96 4.62 23.31
CA ARG A 17 -3.89 4.73 24.46
C ARG A 17 -3.90 6.09 25.15
N ARG A 18 -2.84 6.88 25.00
CA ARG A 18 -2.71 8.22 25.60
C ARG A 18 -3.21 9.32 24.67
N VAL A 19 -3.54 9.00 23.41
CA VAL A 19 -4.04 9.95 22.43
C VAL A 19 -5.54 10.08 22.60
N ASN A 20 -5.99 11.27 23.00
CA ASN A 20 -7.41 11.57 23.09
C ASN A 20 -8.02 11.67 21.68
N ASN A 21 -9.24 11.17 21.50
CA ASN A 21 -9.99 11.21 20.24
C ASN A 21 -9.23 10.62 19.03
N LEU A 22 -8.52 9.51 19.25
CA LEU A 22 -7.84 8.78 18.18
C LEU A 22 -8.87 8.20 17.19
N GLY A 23 -8.82 8.62 15.91
CA GLY A 23 -9.75 8.18 14.86
C GLY A 23 -9.10 7.46 13.66
N LEU A 24 -7.77 7.55 13.51
CA LEU A 24 -7.02 6.92 12.43
C LEU A 24 -5.55 6.76 12.85
N VAL A 25 -4.94 5.65 12.44
CA VAL A 25 -3.48 5.46 12.50
C VAL A 25 -2.94 5.27 11.10
N VAL A 26 -1.87 6.01 10.76
CA VAL A 26 -1.12 5.85 9.52
C VAL A 26 0.31 5.43 9.85
N ILE A 27 0.80 4.37 9.20
CA ILE A 27 2.14 3.80 9.43
C ILE A 27 2.93 3.84 8.13
N ASP A 28 4.04 4.57 8.14
CA ASP A 28 5.00 4.67 7.05
C ASP A 28 6.38 4.17 7.50
N TYR A 29 6.79 2.93 7.23
CA TYR A 29 6.06 1.81 6.62
C TYR A 29 6.30 0.55 7.47
N ILE A 30 5.49 -0.50 7.31
CA ILE A 30 5.56 -1.72 8.16
C ILE A 30 6.95 -2.39 8.16
N GLY A 31 7.75 -2.10 7.13
CA GLY A 31 9.10 -2.62 6.97
C GLY A 31 10.08 -2.17 8.05
N LEU A 32 9.79 -1.06 8.74
CA LEU A 32 10.64 -0.49 9.80
C LEU A 32 10.22 -0.90 11.22
N MET A 33 9.09 -1.59 11.36
CA MET A 33 8.62 -2.10 12.65
C MET A 33 9.37 -3.38 13.04
N GLN A 34 9.57 -3.56 14.34
CA GLN A 34 10.18 -4.76 14.90
C GLN A 34 9.15 -5.65 15.59
N THR A 35 9.52 -6.93 15.71
CA THR A 35 8.85 -7.92 16.54
C THR A 35 9.64 -8.13 17.83
N SER A 36 8.96 -8.47 18.92
CA SER A 36 9.62 -8.68 20.22
C SER A 36 10.53 -9.93 20.28
N GLY A 37 10.51 -10.79 19.26
CA GLY A 37 11.32 -12.01 19.18
C GLY A 37 12.39 -11.98 18.09
N ASN A 38 13.42 -12.81 18.27
CA ASN A 38 14.51 -13.04 17.32
C ASN A 38 14.11 -14.04 16.22
N SER A 39 13.10 -13.71 15.41
CA SER A 39 12.89 -14.46 14.17
C SER A 39 13.84 -13.93 13.11
N ASP A 40 14.75 -14.76 12.59
CA ASP A 40 15.60 -14.37 11.46
C ASP A 40 14.81 -14.29 10.14
N ASN A 41 13.58 -14.81 10.11
CA ASN A 41 12.74 -14.81 8.93
C ASN A 41 11.90 -13.54 8.84
N ARG A 42 12.30 -12.62 7.98
CA ARG A 42 11.59 -11.36 7.73
C ARG A 42 10.12 -11.58 7.35
N ALA A 43 9.80 -12.59 6.55
CA ALA A 43 8.43 -12.89 6.15
C ALA A 43 7.53 -13.18 7.35
N GLN A 44 8.05 -13.96 8.30
CA GLN A 44 7.35 -14.29 9.53
C GLN A 44 7.16 -13.07 10.42
N GLN A 45 8.21 -12.22 10.56
CA GLN A 45 8.11 -10.98 11.32
C GLN A 45 7.04 -10.05 10.77
N VAL A 46 7.00 -9.86 9.45
CA VAL A 46 5.99 -9.02 8.80
C VAL A 46 4.59 -9.59 9.02
N GLY A 47 4.43 -10.92 8.97
CA GLY A 47 3.16 -11.55 9.28
C GLY A 47 2.71 -11.34 10.73
N GLU A 48 3.64 -11.40 11.69
CA GLU A 48 3.34 -11.11 13.09
C GLU A 48 2.94 -9.64 13.29
N ILE A 49 3.67 -8.70 12.66
CA ILE A 49 3.35 -7.27 12.70
C ILE A 49 1.95 -7.04 12.13
N SER A 50 1.66 -7.56 10.93
CA SER A 50 0.36 -7.47 10.27
C SER A 50 -0.79 -7.94 11.17
N ARG A 51 -0.64 -9.12 11.77
CA ARG A 51 -1.64 -9.68 12.68
C ARG A 51 -1.84 -8.81 13.92
N ASN A 52 -0.75 -8.33 14.53
CA ASN A 52 -0.82 -7.47 15.71
C ASN A 52 -1.48 -6.13 15.39
N LEU A 53 -1.21 -5.55 14.21
CA LEU A 53 -1.90 -4.34 13.74
C LEU A 53 -3.40 -4.59 13.54
N LYS A 54 -3.80 -5.73 12.96
CA LYS A 54 -5.22 -6.09 12.82
C LYS A 54 -5.93 -6.24 14.18
N ILE A 55 -5.27 -6.86 15.16
CA ILE A 55 -5.79 -6.96 16.53
C ILE A 55 -5.92 -5.56 17.13
N MET A 56 -4.89 -4.72 16.99
CA MET A 56 -4.90 -3.35 17.50
C MET A 56 -6.03 -2.52 16.89
N ALA A 57 -6.27 -2.61 15.58
CA ALA A 57 -7.38 -1.94 14.90
C ALA A 57 -8.74 -2.32 15.51
N LYS A 58 -8.92 -3.62 15.80
CA LYS A 58 -10.14 -4.13 16.47
C LYS A 58 -10.26 -3.65 17.90
N ASP A 59 -9.17 -3.64 18.65
CA ASP A 59 -9.16 -3.22 20.07
C ASP A 59 -9.49 -1.74 20.24
N PHE A 60 -8.99 -0.88 19.35
CA PHE A 60 -9.29 0.56 19.36
C PHE A 60 -10.60 0.89 18.64
N GLY A 61 -11.10 0.00 17.77
CA GLY A 61 -12.27 0.28 16.94
C GLY A 61 -12.02 1.35 15.87
N ILE A 62 -10.79 1.46 15.36
CA ILE A 62 -10.38 2.49 14.39
C ILE A 62 -9.68 1.88 13.18
N PRO A 63 -9.72 2.55 12.01
CA PRO A 63 -8.92 2.16 10.86
C PRO A 63 -7.42 2.35 11.11
N ILE A 64 -6.64 1.42 10.55
CA ILE A 64 -5.18 1.51 10.46
C ILE A 64 -4.80 1.41 8.98
N VAL A 65 -4.12 2.43 8.47
CA VAL A 65 -3.54 2.44 7.13
C VAL A 65 -2.04 2.23 7.27
N CYS A 66 -1.47 1.31 6.52
CA CYS A 66 -0.04 1.04 6.57
C CYS A 66 0.54 0.89 5.17
N CYS A 67 1.71 1.48 4.96
CA CYS A 67 2.47 1.31 3.74
C CYS A 67 3.24 -0.01 3.79
N ALA A 68 3.24 -0.74 2.69
CA ALA A 68 4.04 -1.95 2.50
C ALA A 68 4.82 -1.84 1.19
N GLN A 69 6.06 -2.29 1.20
CA GLN A 69 6.87 -2.38 -0.02
C GLN A 69 6.57 -3.71 -0.73
N LEU A 70 6.57 -3.66 -2.06
CA LEU A 70 6.44 -4.85 -2.90
C LEU A 70 7.80 -5.53 -3.07
N ASN A 71 7.80 -6.84 -3.35
CA ASN A 71 9.02 -7.53 -3.75
C ASN A 71 9.53 -6.94 -5.09
N ARG A 72 10.85 -6.73 -5.21
CA ARG A 72 11.50 -6.26 -6.45
C ARG A 72 11.26 -7.17 -7.66
N GLY A 73 10.90 -8.44 -7.44
CA GLY A 73 10.53 -9.39 -8.49
C GLY A 73 9.34 -8.94 -9.35
N THR A 74 8.52 -8.01 -8.87
CA THR A 74 7.46 -7.38 -9.67
C THR A 74 8.01 -6.69 -10.93
N GLU A 75 9.22 -6.11 -10.84
CA GLU A 75 9.84 -5.37 -11.95
C GLU A 75 10.45 -6.27 -13.02
N SER A 76 10.81 -7.51 -12.66
CA SER A 76 11.47 -8.48 -13.53
C SER A 76 10.49 -9.39 -14.29
N ARG A 77 9.18 -9.20 -14.12
CA ARG A 77 8.15 -10.10 -14.67
C ARG A 77 8.04 -9.92 -16.20
N PRO A 78 8.42 -10.92 -17.03
CA PRO A 78 8.29 -10.82 -18.48
C PRO A 78 6.81 -10.92 -18.89
N GLY A 79 6.35 -10.03 -19.78
CA GLY A 79 5.06 -10.16 -20.48
C GLY A 79 3.77 -9.86 -19.70
N ALA A 80 3.76 -9.87 -18.36
CA ALA A 80 2.54 -9.66 -17.55
C ALA A 80 2.28 -8.18 -17.16
N GLY A 81 3.09 -7.25 -17.68
CA GLY A 81 3.07 -5.85 -17.26
C GLY A 81 3.65 -5.65 -15.86
N LYS A 82 4.23 -4.48 -15.59
CA LYS A 82 4.80 -4.13 -14.26
C LYS A 82 3.72 -3.74 -13.24
N ARG A 83 2.49 -4.24 -13.45
CA ARG A 83 1.31 -3.93 -12.66
C ARG A 83 1.28 -4.81 -11.40
N PRO A 84 1.24 -4.23 -10.18
CA PRO A 84 1.23 -5.00 -8.95
C PRO A 84 0.02 -5.93 -8.81
N THR A 85 0.24 -7.11 -8.25
CA THR A 85 -0.80 -8.08 -7.87
C THR A 85 -0.59 -8.54 -6.43
N LEU A 86 -1.58 -9.23 -5.85
CA LEU A 86 -1.46 -9.78 -4.49
C LEU A 86 -0.27 -10.75 -4.34
N ALA A 87 0.12 -11.42 -5.43
CA ALA A 87 1.31 -12.27 -5.45
C ALA A 87 2.63 -11.50 -5.22
N ASP A 88 2.64 -10.18 -5.39
CA ASP A 88 3.81 -9.34 -5.09
C ASP A 88 3.97 -9.05 -3.59
N LEU A 89 2.95 -9.39 -2.79
CA LEU A 89 3.01 -9.42 -1.32
C LEU A 89 3.40 -10.82 -0.79
N ARG A 90 3.79 -11.78 -1.64
CA ARG A 90 3.88 -13.21 -1.29
C ARG A 90 4.90 -13.55 -0.20
N ASP A 91 5.98 -12.79 -0.06
CA ASP A 91 6.90 -12.90 1.09
C ASP A 91 6.27 -12.40 2.39
N SER A 92 5.00 -12.02 2.35
CA SER A 92 4.20 -11.51 3.44
C SER A 92 2.74 -11.91 3.22
N GLY A 93 2.47 -13.16 2.80
CA GLY A 93 1.11 -13.66 2.55
C GLY A 93 0.14 -13.47 3.72
N SER A 94 0.66 -13.30 4.94
CA SER A 94 -0.12 -12.89 6.11
C SER A 94 -0.74 -11.49 5.97
N ILE A 95 -0.06 -10.52 5.34
CA ILE A 95 -0.63 -9.19 5.04
C ILE A 95 -1.89 -9.35 4.22
N GLU A 96 -1.82 -10.14 3.14
CA GLU A 96 -2.98 -10.38 2.28
C GLU A 96 -4.13 -10.94 3.10
N GLN A 97 -3.89 -11.90 4.00
CA GLN A 97 -4.95 -12.53 4.80
C GLN A 97 -5.56 -11.59 5.85
N ASP A 98 -4.71 -10.83 6.56
CA ASP A 98 -5.10 -9.98 7.69
C ASP A 98 -5.77 -8.67 7.25
N ALA A 99 -5.32 -8.08 6.14
CA ALA A 99 -5.82 -6.80 5.64
C ALA A 99 -7.28 -6.91 5.19
N ASP A 100 -8.10 -5.92 5.54
CA ASP A 100 -9.47 -5.82 5.00
C ASP A 100 -9.46 -5.27 3.57
N ILE A 101 -8.56 -4.33 3.28
CA ILE A 101 -8.41 -3.67 1.99
C ILE A 101 -6.93 -3.68 1.60
N VAL A 102 -6.63 -4.00 0.34
CA VAL A 102 -5.29 -3.88 -0.24
C VAL A 102 -5.37 -2.95 -1.44
N LEU A 103 -4.60 -1.86 -1.40
CA LEU A 103 -4.48 -0.87 -2.46
C LEU A 103 -3.07 -0.91 -3.03
N PHE A 104 -2.95 -1.01 -4.35
CA PHE A 104 -1.68 -0.77 -5.04
C PHE A 104 -1.72 0.56 -5.77
N LEU A 105 -0.55 1.20 -5.86
CA LEU A 105 -0.35 2.40 -6.67
C LEU A 105 0.44 1.99 -7.91
N TYR A 106 -0.07 2.33 -9.09
CA TYR A 106 0.57 2.04 -10.37
C TYR A 106 0.66 3.31 -11.22
N ARG A 107 1.81 3.53 -11.86
CA ARG A 107 2.04 4.63 -12.80
C ARG A 107 2.61 4.07 -14.08
N ASP A 108 1.79 4.03 -15.13
CA ASP A 108 2.17 3.44 -16.41
C ASP A 108 3.35 4.18 -17.07
N GLU A 109 3.29 5.51 -17.08
CA GLU A 109 4.32 6.41 -17.60
C GLU A 109 5.71 6.11 -17.00
N TYR A 110 5.81 5.95 -15.67
CA TYR A 110 7.06 5.63 -14.99
C TYR A 110 7.72 4.36 -15.54
N TYR A 111 6.91 3.35 -15.87
CA TYR A 111 7.43 2.08 -16.34
C TYR A 111 7.79 2.07 -17.83
N LYS A 112 7.11 2.90 -18.62
CA LYS A 112 7.41 3.17 -20.04
C LYS A 112 8.71 3.96 -20.19
N ASP A 113 8.91 5.00 -19.38
CA ASP A 113 10.14 5.80 -19.36
C ASP A 113 11.37 4.92 -19.09
N ILE A 114 11.27 3.98 -18.14
CA ILE A 114 12.37 3.09 -17.76
C ILE A 114 12.63 2.02 -18.82
N SER A 115 11.61 1.54 -19.54
CA SER A 115 11.79 0.50 -20.57
C SER A 115 12.28 1.04 -21.92
N GLY A 116 12.24 2.37 -22.13
CA GLY A 116 12.54 2.97 -23.42
C GLY A 116 11.54 2.56 -24.52
N ALA A 117 10.38 2.02 -24.13
CA ALA A 117 9.35 1.61 -25.06
C ALA A 117 8.63 2.85 -25.58
N GLN A 118 9.05 3.33 -26.75
CA GLN A 118 8.32 4.31 -27.54
C GLN A 118 7.08 3.64 -28.13
N ASP A 119 5.99 3.63 -27.37
CA ASP A 119 4.71 3.13 -27.87
C ASP A 119 3.96 4.30 -28.52
N ASP A 120 3.96 4.35 -29.86
CA ASP A 120 3.25 5.36 -30.67
C ASP A 120 1.72 5.34 -30.45
N SER A 121 1.21 4.38 -29.65
CA SER A 121 -0.18 4.29 -29.20
C SER A 121 -0.47 5.06 -27.90
N ALA A 122 0.43 5.95 -27.47
CA ALA A 122 0.20 6.84 -26.34
C ALA A 122 -1.08 7.67 -26.56
N SER A 123 -2.22 7.14 -26.12
CA SER A 123 -3.37 7.96 -25.82
C SER A 123 -2.90 9.00 -24.82
N ALA A 124 -3.12 10.28 -25.17
CA ALA A 124 -2.82 11.42 -24.31
C ALA A 124 -3.38 11.26 -22.87
N ASP A 125 -4.37 10.37 -22.72
CA ASP A 125 -5.01 9.95 -21.47
C ASP A 125 -4.11 9.24 -20.44
N SER A 126 -2.93 8.74 -20.84
CA SER A 126 -2.02 8.04 -19.91
C SER A 126 -0.95 8.94 -19.29
N ALA A 127 -0.65 10.09 -19.89
CA ALA A 127 0.31 11.04 -19.36
C ALA A 127 -0.23 11.69 -18.07
N ASN A 128 0.61 11.83 -17.04
CA ASN A 128 0.21 12.46 -15.77
C ASN A 128 -0.99 11.77 -15.09
N THR A 129 -1.10 10.45 -15.21
CA THR A 129 -2.09 9.66 -14.48
C THR A 129 -1.42 8.63 -13.57
N ALA A 130 -2.15 8.26 -12.53
CA ALA A 130 -1.81 7.15 -11.65
C ALA A 130 -3.08 6.34 -11.38
N GLU A 131 -2.92 5.07 -11.10
CA GLU A 131 -4.01 4.16 -10.85
C GLU A 131 -3.92 3.61 -9.43
N VAL A 132 -5.02 3.72 -8.68
CA VAL A 132 -5.20 3.03 -7.41
C VAL A 132 -5.94 1.73 -7.71
N ILE A 133 -5.25 0.62 -7.54
CA ILE A 133 -5.79 -0.72 -7.77
C ILE A 133 -6.30 -1.25 -6.44
N VAL A 134 -7.63 -1.35 -6.29
CA VAL A 134 -8.27 -2.01 -5.16
C VAL A 134 -8.20 -3.51 -5.39
N ALA A 135 -7.07 -4.13 -5.01
CA ALA A 135 -6.79 -5.54 -5.25
C ALA A 135 -7.54 -6.48 -4.29
N LYS A 136 -7.89 -5.98 -3.10
CA LYS A 136 -8.72 -6.68 -2.12
C LYS A 136 -9.66 -5.72 -1.44
N ASN A 137 -10.91 -6.14 -1.26
CA ASN A 137 -11.88 -5.46 -0.41
C ASN A 137 -12.79 -6.52 0.25
N ARG A 138 -12.63 -6.74 1.56
CA ARG A 138 -13.38 -7.77 2.30
C ARG A 138 -14.90 -7.48 2.36
N HIS A 139 -15.30 -6.22 2.19
CA HIS A 139 -16.68 -5.76 2.38
C HIS A 139 -17.26 -5.02 1.18
N GLY A 140 -16.67 -5.20 -0.01
CA GLY A 140 -17.13 -4.51 -1.22
C GLY A 140 -16.43 -5.01 -2.48
N SER A 141 -16.61 -4.28 -3.57
CA SER A 141 -16.00 -4.62 -4.85
C SER A 141 -14.52 -4.26 -4.89
N VAL A 142 -13.78 -5.04 -5.67
CA VAL A 142 -12.46 -4.67 -6.21
C VAL A 142 -12.66 -3.81 -7.46
N GLY A 143 -11.61 -3.11 -7.88
CA GLY A 143 -11.67 -2.24 -9.04
C GLY A 143 -10.47 -1.30 -9.12
N ASN A 144 -10.38 -0.57 -10.22
CA ASN A 144 -9.30 0.40 -10.42
C ASN A 144 -9.87 1.81 -10.44
N VAL A 145 -9.20 2.73 -9.76
CA VAL A 145 -9.53 4.14 -9.76
C VAL A 145 -8.40 4.90 -10.44
N LYS A 146 -8.71 5.51 -11.58
CA LYS A 146 -7.76 6.43 -12.24
C LYS A 146 -7.76 7.76 -11.50
N MET A 147 -6.56 8.30 -11.26
CA MET A 147 -6.32 9.59 -10.65
C MET A 147 -5.34 10.39 -11.50
N GLY A 148 -5.44 11.72 -11.48
CA GLY A 148 -4.42 12.56 -12.05
C GLY A 148 -3.19 12.60 -11.13
N TRP A 149 -2.02 12.75 -11.72
CA TRP A 149 -0.72 12.78 -11.04
C TRP A 149 0.06 14.01 -11.45
N ILE A 150 0.50 14.79 -10.49
CA ILE A 150 1.34 15.97 -10.71
C ILE A 150 2.73 15.66 -10.13
N GLY A 151 3.62 15.15 -10.97
CA GLY A 151 4.93 14.63 -10.56
C GLY A 151 5.80 15.62 -9.79
N GLN A 152 5.83 16.88 -10.23
CA GLN A 152 6.61 17.95 -9.59
C GLN A 152 6.22 18.23 -8.13
N PHE A 153 5.01 17.83 -7.70
CA PHE A 153 4.52 18.02 -6.33
C PHE A 153 4.23 16.70 -5.61
N THR A 154 4.53 15.55 -6.24
CA THR A 154 4.15 14.23 -5.73
C THR A 154 2.67 14.15 -5.34
N LYS A 155 1.79 14.79 -6.12
CA LYS A 155 0.40 15.04 -5.76
C LYS A 155 -0.56 14.25 -6.64
N PHE A 156 -1.48 13.54 -5.99
CA PHE A 156 -2.66 12.98 -6.66
C PHE A 156 -3.78 14.01 -6.73
N ARG A 157 -4.54 14.00 -7.83
CA ARG A 157 -5.75 14.80 -8.03
C ARG A 157 -6.90 13.92 -8.52
N THR A 158 -8.12 14.30 -8.17
CA THR A 158 -9.32 13.74 -8.80
C THR A 158 -9.28 14.05 -10.30
N LEU A 159 -9.61 13.07 -11.13
CA LEU A 159 -9.95 13.33 -12.52
C LEU A 159 -11.39 13.82 -12.52
N GLU A 160 -11.68 14.95 -13.16
CA GLU A 160 -13.06 15.29 -13.48
C GLU A 160 -13.60 14.15 -14.34
N ASN A 161 -14.57 13.41 -13.80
CA ASN A 161 -15.36 12.54 -14.65
C ASN A 161 -16.31 13.48 -15.38
N ASP A 162 -16.31 13.42 -16.72
CA ASP A 162 -17.49 13.83 -17.49
C ASP A 162 -18.65 12.98 -16.97
N HIS A 163 -19.39 13.51 -16.01
CA HIS A 163 -20.66 12.95 -15.60
C HIS A 163 -21.62 13.24 -16.76
N GLU A 164 -21.77 12.27 -17.68
CA GLU A 164 -23.01 12.16 -18.44
C GLU A 164 -24.14 11.94 -17.40
N GLU A 165 -24.99 12.94 -17.24
CA GLU A 165 -26.32 12.83 -16.61
C GLU A 165 -27.20 11.79 -17.31
#